data_AF-A0A371QZV8-F1
#
_entry.id   AF-A0A371QZV8-F1
#
_cell.length_a   1.000
_cell.length_b   1.000
_cell.length_c   1.000
_cell.angle_alpha   90.00
_cell.angle_beta   90.00
_cell.angle_gamma   90.00
#
_symmetry.space_group_name_H-M   'P 1'
#
loop_
_entity.id
_entity.type
_entity.pdbx_description
1 polymer ?
#
loop_
_entity_poly.entity_id
_entity_poly.type
_entity_poly.pdbx_seq_one_letter_code
_entity_poly.pdbx_strand_id
1 'polypeptide(L)'
;MALDIILLLNAITYASMLSLASIGLTATYLTTKVPNFAQGSFLMVGAYVTILLTLKFNWNPYFAMLPAALAGGLAGLLMYYMAIYPLRRAVRVQ
;
A
#
# COMPACT_ATOMS: atom_id res chain seq x y z
N MET A 1 -22.48 23.69 9.95
CA MET A 1 -21.65 24.38 8.93
C MET A 1 -20.17 23.99 9.02
N ALA A 2 -19.44 24.29 10.10
CA ALA A 2 -18.02 23.88 10.20
C ALA A 2 -17.81 22.34 10.21
N LEU A 3 -18.74 21.62 10.85
CA LEU A 3 -18.70 20.15 10.95
C LEU A 3 -18.91 19.48 9.57
N ASP A 4 -19.75 20.08 8.72
CA ASP A 4 -20.05 19.60 7.36
C ASP A 4 -18.83 19.70 6.44
N ILE A 5 -18.05 20.79 6.57
CA ILE A 5 -16.83 21.01 5.80
C ILE A 5 -15.74 20.00 6.20
N ILE A 6 -15.56 19.75 7.50
CA ILE A 6 -14.57 18.77 7.99
C ILE A 6 -14.94 17.37 7.54
N LEU A 7 -16.22 17.00 7.59
CA LEU A 7 -16.70 15.72 7.09
C LEU A 7 -16.40 15.55 5.60
N LEU A 8 -16.66 16.59 4.79
CA LEU A 8 -16.36 16.57 3.36
C LEU A 8 -14.85 16.40 3.09
N LEU A 9 -13.99 17.13 3.80
CA LEU A 9 -12.54 17.01 3.67
C LEU A 9 -12.04 15.61 4.03
N ASN A 10 -12.56 15.03 5.12
CA ASN A 10 -12.23 13.67 5.52
C ASN A 10 -12.70 12.65 4.47
N ALA A 11 -13.92 12.81 3.94
CA ALA A 11 -14.46 11.93 2.91
C ALA A 11 -13.61 11.98 1.63
N ILE A 12 -13.22 13.18 1.17
CA ILE A 12 -12.35 13.37 0.00
C ILE A 12 -10.97 12.73 0.24
N THR A 13 -10.40 12.93 1.42
CA THR A 13 -9.11 12.33 1.80
C THR A 13 -9.17 10.81 1.74
N TYR A 14 -10.21 10.22 2.35
CA TYR A 14 -10.40 8.78 2.38
C TYR A 14 -10.67 8.21 0.98
N ALA A 15 -11.51 8.88 0.18
CA ALA A 15 -11.79 8.49 -1.20
C ALA A 15 -10.53 8.55 -2.07
N SER A 16 -9.67 9.56 -1.88
CA SER A 16 -8.40 9.68 -2.60
C SER A 16 -7.44 8.54 -2.24
N MET A 17 -7.36 8.18 -0.94
CA MET A 17 -6.55 7.06 -0.48
C MET A 17 -7.03 5.72 -1.06
N LEU A 18 -8.34 5.46 -1.03
CA LEU A 18 -8.93 4.25 -1.60
C LEU A 18 -8.76 4.20 -3.13
N SER A 19 -8.86 5.33 -3.81
CA SER A 19 -8.64 5.43 -5.26
C SER A 19 -7.21 5.08 -5.62
N LEU A 20 -6.22 5.65 -4.92
CA LEU A 20 -4.80 5.30 -5.10
C LEU A 20 -4.53 3.83 -4.78
N ALA A 21 -5.15 3.29 -3.73
CA ALA A 21 -5.03 1.88 -3.37
C ALA A 21 -5.54 0.96 -4.49
N SER A 22 -6.67 1.33 -5.10
CA SER A 22 -7.31 0.59 -6.20
C SER A 22 -6.48 0.66 -7.48
N ILE A 23 -5.85 1.81 -7.77
CA ILE A 23 -4.90 1.96 -8.88
C ILE A 23 -3.70 1.04 -8.68
N GLY A 24 -3.14 0.97 -7.47
CA GLY A 24 -2.02 0.07 -7.15
C GLY A 24 -2.38 -1.42 -7.31
N LEU A 25 -3.56 -1.82 -6.84
CA LEU A 25 -4.07 -3.18 -7.04
C LEU A 25 -4.23 -3.50 -8.53
N THR A 26 -4.80 -2.57 -9.30
CA THR A 26 -5.03 -2.72 -10.75
C THR A 26 -3.71 -2.83 -11.50
N ALA A 27 -2.72 -1.98 -11.20
CA ALA A 27 -1.39 -2.03 -11.81
C ALA A 27 -0.68 -3.37 -11.52
N THR A 28 -0.80 -3.86 -10.29
CA THR A 28 -0.25 -5.17 -9.90
C THR A 28 -0.95 -6.32 -10.62
N TYR A 29 -2.27 -6.24 -10.77
CA TYR A 29 -3.04 -7.24 -11.51
C TYR A 29 -2.70 -7.23 -13.00
N LEU A 30 -2.52 -6.05 -13.62
CA LEU A 30 -2.17 -5.95 -15.04
C LEU A 30 -0.83 -6.63 -15.36
N THR A 31 0.15 -6.53 -14.46
CA THR A 31 1.50 -7.09 -14.63
C THR A 31 1.58 -8.57 -14.23
N THR A 32 0.94 -8.95 -13.12
CA THR A 32 1.03 -10.32 -12.60
C THR A 32 -0.09 -11.24 -13.07
N LYS A 33 -1.21 -10.71 -13.58
CA LYS A 33 -2.44 -11.46 -13.92
C LYS A 33 -2.98 -12.34 -12.79
N VAL A 34 -2.56 -12.07 -11.54
CA VAL A 34 -2.97 -12.80 -10.35
C VAL A 34 -3.67 -11.79 -9.42
N PRO A 35 -4.94 -12.02 -9.03
CA PRO A 35 -5.61 -11.15 -8.08
C PRO A 35 -4.92 -11.25 -6.71
N ASN A 36 -4.61 -10.10 -6.10
CA ASN A 36 -3.94 -10.01 -4.81
C ASN A 36 -4.93 -9.60 -3.71
N PHE A 37 -5.36 -10.55 -2.87
CA PHE A 37 -6.26 -10.30 -1.74
C PHE A 37 -5.56 -9.65 -0.52
N ALA A 38 -4.23 -9.66 -0.48
CA ALA A 38 -3.45 -9.10 0.62
C ALA A 38 -3.19 -7.59 0.48
N GLN A 39 -3.81 -6.91 -0.50
CA GLN A 39 -3.60 -5.49 -0.79
C GLN A 39 -3.73 -4.60 0.46
N GLY A 40 -4.74 -4.87 1.30
CA GLY A 40 -4.93 -4.13 2.56
C GLY A 40 -3.75 -4.24 3.52
N SER A 41 -3.09 -5.40 3.57
CA SER A 41 -1.90 -5.61 4.40
C SER A 41 -0.72 -4.74 3.94
N PHE A 42 -0.54 -4.55 2.63
CA PHE A 42 0.50 -3.65 2.11
C PHE A 42 0.24 -2.19 2.49
N LEU A 43 -1.02 -1.74 2.47
CA LEU A 43 -1.38 -0.42 2.97
C LEU A 43 -1.05 -0.27 4.46
N MET A 44 -1.34 -1.30 5.26
CA MET A 44 -1.06 -1.29 6.70
C MET A 44 0.45 -1.20 6.99
N VAL A 45 1.31 -1.85 6.21
CA VAL A 45 2.77 -1.71 6.35
C VAL A 45 3.19 -0.24 6.20
N GLY A 46 2.72 0.44 5.15
CA GLY A 46 3.03 1.86 4.94
C GLY A 46 2.48 2.76 6.06
N ALA A 47 1.25 2.49 6.53
CA ALA A 47 0.65 3.22 7.64
C ALA A 47 1.45 3.07 8.94
N TYR A 48 1.84 1.83 9.29
CA TYR A 48 2.62 1.57 10.49
C TYR A 48 4.03 2.16 10.43
N VAL A 49 4.69 2.15 9.27
CA VAL A 49 6.00 2.79 9.11
C VAL A 49 5.88 4.30 9.31
N THR A 50 4.87 4.93 8.74
CA THR A 50 4.59 6.37 8.95
C THR A 50 4.36 6.67 10.43
N ILE A 51 3.51 5.89 11.10
CA ILE A 51 3.22 6.06 12.53
C ILE A 51 4.48 5.84 13.38
N LEU A 52 5.27 4.81 13.08
CA LEU A 52 6.49 4.51 13.81
C LEU A 52 7.50 5.66 13.69
N LEU A 53 7.72 6.18 12.48
CA LEU A 53 8.60 7.33 12.26
C LEU A 53 8.09 8.60 12.94
N THR A 54 6.78 8.82 12.91
CA THR A 54 6.17 10.00 13.54
C THR A 54 6.26 9.91 15.07
N LEU A 55 5.86 8.79 15.67
CA LEU A 55 5.78 8.65 17.13
C LEU A 55 7.13 8.40 17.80
N LYS A 56 8.00 7.58 17.21
CA LYS A 56 9.31 7.26 17.81
C LYS A 56 10.38 8.28 17.48
N PHE A 57 10.37 8.82 16.26
CA PHE A 57 11.44 9.68 15.76
C PHE A 57 11.01 11.16 15.63
N ASN A 58 9.77 11.50 15.99
CA ASN A 58 9.20 12.85 15.85
C ASN A 58 9.29 13.42 14.43
N TRP A 59 9.33 12.53 13.42
CA TRP A 59 9.31 12.98 12.03
C TRP A 59 7.95 13.54 11.68
N ASN A 60 7.93 14.56 10.82
CA ASN A 60 6.67 15.04 10.28
C ASN A 60 6.07 13.95 9.34
N PRO A 61 4.77 13.62 9.49
CA PRO A 61 4.11 12.56 8.72
C PRO A 61 4.32 12.67 7.21
N TYR A 62 4.37 13.88 6.66
CA TYR A 62 4.56 14.10 5.22
C TYR A 62 5.93 13.62 4.73
N PHE A 63 6.99 13.81 5.52
CA PHE A 63 8.33 13.29 5.17
C PHE A 63 8.44 11.79 5.44
N ALA A 64 7.71 11.27 6.42
CA ALA A 64 7.65 9.84 6.73
C ALA A 64 6.94 9.01 5.63
N MET A 65 6.17 9.64 4.73
CA MET A 65 5.54 8.96 3.60
C MET A 65 6.55 8.33 2.64
N LEU A 66 7.71 8.96 2.42
CA LEU A 66 8.73 8.45 1.49
C LEU A 66 9.32 7.10 1.94
N PRO A 67 9.87 6.97 3.17
CA PRO A 67 10.32 5.66 3.66
C PRO A 67 9.18 4.66 3.83
N ALA A 68 7.94 5.11 4.12
CA ALA A 68 6.78 4.22 4.16
C ALA A 68 6.46 3.61 2.78
N ALA A 69 6.54 4.41 1.71
CA ALA A 69 6.37 3.93 0.35
C ALA A 69 7.47 2.94 -0.04
N LEU A 70 8.73 3.20 0.34
CA LEU A 70 9.85 2.27 0.11
C LEU A 70 9.65 0.96 0.87
N ALA A 71 9.24 1.01 2.13
CA ALA A 71 8.98 -0.17 2.94
C ALA A 71 7.82 -1.02 2.37
N GLY A 72 6.73 -0.37 1.95
CA GLY A 72 5.61 -1.04 1.28
C GLY A 72 6.02 -1.67 -0.06
N GLY A 73 6.82 -0.96 -0.85
CA GLY A 73 7.38 -1.47 -2.11
C GLY A 73 8.30 -2.67 -1.90
N LEU A 74 9.16 -2.62 -0.89
CA LEU A 74 10.05 -3.73 -0.51
C LEU A 74 9.24 -4.95 -0.05
N ALA A 75 8.20 -4.75 0.76
CA ALA A 75 7.30 -5.83 1.16
C ALA A 75 6.63 -6.48 -0.08
N GLY A 76 6.19 -5.67 -1.05
CA GLY A 76 5.65 -6.17 -2.32
C GLY A 76 6.67 -6.95 -3.14
N LEU A 77 7.91 -6.47 -3.20
CA LEU A 77 9.00 -7.13 -3.90
C LEU A 77 9.35 -8.49 -3.27
N LEU A 78 9.42 -8.54 -1.93
CA LEU A 78 9.63 -9.78 -1.19
C LEU A 78 8.51 -10.78 -1.45
N MET A 79 7.25 -10.34 -1.42
CA MET A 79 6.10 -11.19 -1.74
C MET A 79 6.16 -11.73 -3.18
N TYR A 80 6.59 -10.90 -4.14
CA TYR A 80 6.79 -11.36 -5.51
C TYR A 80 7.83 -12.47 -5.59
N TYR A 81 9.03 -12.28 -5.02
CA TYR A 81 10.10 -13.27 -5.12
C TYR A 81 9.85 -14.53 -4.29
N MET A 82 9.20 -14.41 -3.13
CA MET A 82 8.98 -15.54 -2.23
C MET A 82 7.76 -16.38 -2.60
N ALA A 83 6.70 -15.76 -3.16
CA ALA A 83 5.46 -16.46 -3.49
C ALA A 83 5.20 -16.51 -5.00
N ILE A 84 5.07 -15.36 -5.66
CA ILE A 84 4.60 -15.32 -7.05
C ILE A 84 5.61 -15.94 -8.02
N TYR A 85 6.88 -15.60 -7.89
CA TYR A 85 7.97 -16.08 -8.75
C TYR A 85 8.12 -17.61 -8.73
N PRO A 86 8.24 -18.28 -7.56
CA PRO A 86 8.36 -19.74 -7.52
C PRO A 86 7.10 -20.44 -8.01
N LEU A 87 5.91 -19.92 -7.68
CA LEU A 87 4.64 -20.51 -8.15
C LEU A 87 4.53 -20.43 -9.68
N ARG A 88 4.88 -19.29 -10.29
CA ARG A 88 4.91 -19.15 -11.75
C ARG A 88 5.88 -20.11 -12.41
N ARG A 89 7.01 -20.42 -11.76
CA ARG A 89 7.97 -21.39 -12.28
C ARG A 89 7.45 -22.82 -12.15
N ALA A 90 6.85 -23.18 -11.01
CA ALA A 90 6.32 -24.53 -10.77
C ALA A 90 5.19 -24.89 -11.75
N VAL A 91 4.28 -23.96 -12.02
CA VAL A 91 3.15 -24.18 -12.97
C VAL A 91 3.64 -24.36 -14.41
N ARG A 92 4.79 -23.81 -14.78
CA ARG A 92 5.31 -23.85 -16.16
C ARG A 92 6.01 -25.17 -16.54
N VAL A 93 6.18 -26.09 -15.58
CA VAL A 93 6.89 -27.38 -15.77
C VAL A 93 5.92 -28.55 -15.92
N GLN A 94 4.61 -28.30 -15.94
CA GLN A 94 3.56 -29.24 -16.33
C GLN A 94 3.00 -28.83 -17.69
#